data_AF-A0A9D1EX38-F1
#
_entry.id   AF-A0A9D1EX38-F1
#
_cell.length_a   1.000
_cell.length_b   1.000
_cell.length_c   1.000
_cell.angle_alpha   90.00
_cell.angle_beta   90.00
_cell.angle_gamma   90.00
#
_symmetry.space_group_name_H-M   'P 1'
#
loop_
_entity.id
_entity.type
_entity.pdbx_description
1 polymer ?
#
loop_
_entity_poly.entity_id
_entity_poly.type
_entity_poly.pdbx_seq_one_letter_code
_entity_poly.pdbx_strand_id
1 'polypeptide(L)' 'MAYSYKCSISFGLVYIPVTLHASVKTQDVGFNMLDKKTMSRVKYKKTCEECDGR' A
#
# COMPACT_ATOMS: atom_id res chain seq x y z
N MET A 1 -11.74 -4.55 12.66
CA MET A 1 -11.02 -3.32 12.23
C MET A 1 -9.54 -3.50 12.53
N ALA A 2 -8.65 -3.28 11.56
CA ALA A 2 -7.20 -3.30 11.81
C ALA A 2 -6.82 -2.13 12.76
N TYR A 3 -6.03 -2.41 13.80
CA TYR A 3 -5.47 -1.39 14.68
C TYR A 3 -4.29 -0.72 13.95
N SER A 4 -4.19 0.61 14.05
CA SER A 4 -3.14 1.36 13.36
C SER A 4 -1.82 1.20 14.12
N TYR A 5 -1.85 1.37 15.44
CA TYR A 5 -0.69 1.25 16.31
C TYR A 5 -1.10 0.78 17.71
N LYS A 6 -0.26 -0.05 18.34
CA LYS A 6 -0.33 -0.37 19.76
C LYS A 6 0.77 0.42 20.46
N CYS A 7 0.42 1.24 21.43
CA CYS A 7 1.38 2.05 22.16
C CYS A 7 0.98 2.11 23.64
N SER A 8 1.86 2.68 24.46
CA SER A 8 1.61 2.86 25.87
C SER A 8 2.04 4.25 26.29
N ILE A 9 1.21 4.87 27.11
CA ILE A 9 1.50 6.18 27.71
C ILE A 9 1.82 5.92 29.17
N SER A 10 3.00 6.36 29.59
CA SER A 10 3.46 6.26 30.97
C SER A 10 3.63 7.66 31.55
N PHE A 11 3.02 7.92 32.70
CA PHE A 11 3.23 9.16 33.46
C PHE A 11 3.38 8.85 34.94
N GLY A 12 4.47 9.32 35.54
CA GLY A 12 4.84 8.99 36.92
C GLY A 12 5.05 7.48 37.11
N LEU A 13 4.10 6.85 37.80
CA LEU A 13 4.09 5.41 38.13
C LEU A 13 2.98 4.62 37.41
N VAL A 14 2.22 5.26 36.52
CA VAL A 14 1.06 4.64 35.86
C VAL A 14 1.40 4.28 34.42
N TYR A 15 1.13 3.03 34.05
CA TYR A 15 1.31 2.49 32.70
C TYR A 15 -0.06 2.15 32.08
N ILE A 16 -0.43 2.82 30.99
CA ILE A 16 -1.71 2.60 30.31
C ILE A 16 -1.45 2.11 28.88
N PRO A 17 -1.84 0.87 28.54
CA PRO A 17 -1.81 0.39 27.17
C PRO A 17 -2.95 1.00 26.36
N VAL A 18 -2.64 1.53 25.18
CA VAL A 18 -3.62 2.16 24.27
C VAL A 18 -3.53 1.59 22.86
N THR A 19 -4.69 1.43 22.22
CA THR A 19 -4.81 0.99 20.82
C THR A 19 -5.31 2.15 19.98
N LEU A 20 -4.50 2.61 19.02
CA LEU A 20 -4.87 3.67 18.11
C LEU A 20 -5.58 3.10 16.88
N HIS A 21 -6.72 3.70 16.55
CA HIS A 21 -7.52 3.36 15.38
C HIS A 21 -7.57 4.56 14.44
N ALA A 22 -7.08 4.39 13.21
CA ALA A 22 -7.19 5.43 12.19
C ALA A 22 -8.66 5.57 11.75
N SER A 23 -9.26 6.72 12.05
CA SER A 23 -10.64 7.04 11.65
C SER A 23 -10.75 7.38 10.16
N VAL A 24 -9.69 7.97 9.59
CA VAL A 24 -9.61 8.28 8.16
C VAL A 24 -8.87 7.15 7.47
N LYS A 25 -9.49 6.57 6.44
CA LYS A 25 -8.85 5.61 5.55
C LYS A 25 -8.89 6.17 4.14
N THR A 26 -7.73 6.36 3.54
CA THR A 26 -7.64 6.74 2.13
C THR A 26 -8.00 5.52 1.29
N GLN A 27 -9.06 5.64 0.50
CA GLN A 27 -9.46 4.62 -0.45
C GLN A 27 -9.12 5.14 -1.85
N ASP A 28 -7.91 4.84 -2.30
CA ASP A 28 -7.49 5.17 -3.65
C ASP A 28 -7.91 4.06 -4.62
N VAL A 29 -8.67 4.42 -5.65
CA VAL A 29 -9.03 3.52 -6.73
C VAL A 29 -7.90 3.55 -7.76
N GLY A 30 -7.04 2.55 -7.73
CA GLY A 30 -6.00 2.36 -8.73
C GLY A 30 -6.58 1.77 -10.02
N PHE A 31 -6.58 2.53 -11.11
CA PHE A 31 -6.93 2.01 -12.43
C PHE A 31 -5.74 1.27 -13.04
N ASN A 32 -5.97 0.05 -13.50
CA ASN A 32 -5.02 -0.63 -14.37
C ASN A 32 -5.18 -0.08 -15.79
N MET A 33 -4.09 0.29 -16.44
CA MET A 33 -4.12 0.64 -17.85
C MET A 33 -4.35 -0.65 -18.66
N LEU A 34 -5.49 -0.75 -19.33
CA LEU A 34 -5.88 -1.90 -20.14
C LEU A 34 -5.74 -1.56 -21.63
N ASP A 35 -5.26 -2.52 -22.42
CA ASP A 35 -5.29 -2.43 -23.87
C ASP A 35 -6.74 -2.55 -24.40
N LYS A 36 -7.12 -1.70 -25.36
CA LYS A 36 -8.52 -1.59 -25.83
C LYS A 36 -9.04 -2.84 -26.54
N LYS A 37 -8.16 -3.64 -27.15
CA LYS A 37 -8.55 -4.82 -27.93
C LYS A 37 -8.57 -6.08 -27.10
N THR A 38 -7.58 -6.25 -26.23
CA THR A 38 -7.37 -7.48 -25.47
C THR A 38 -7.83 -7.38 -24.02
N MET A 39 -8.22 -6.18 -23.55
CA MET A 39 -8.54 -5.88 -22.15
C MET A 39 -7.46 -6.34 -21.16
N SER A 40 -6.23 -6.52 -21.67
CA SER A 40 -5.11 -7.05 -20.92
C SER A 40 -4.35 -5.90 -20.27
N ARG A 41 -3.77 -6.15 -19.09
CA ARG A 41 -2.99 -5.15 -18.37
C ARG A 41 -1.71 -4.79 -19.14
N VAL A 42 -1.57 -3.51 -19.49
CA VAL A 42 -0.35 -2.99 -20.10
C VAL A 42 0.79 -3.09 -19.09
N LYS A 43 1.88 -3.77 -19.48
CA LYS A 43 3.11 -3.90 -18.69
C LYS A 43 4.22 -3.14 -19.39
N TYR A 44 4.97 -2.36 -18.62
CA TYR A 44 6.19 -1.73 -19.12
C TYR A 44 7.37 -2.70 -18.96
N LYS A 45 8.06 -3.04 -20.05
CA LYS A 45 9.26 -3.88 -20.01
C LYS A 45 10.46 -3.01 -20.41
N LYS A 46 11.42 -2.83 -19.49
CA LYS A 46 12.74 -2.25 -19.81
C LYS A 46 13.65 -3.40 -20.21
N THR A 47 14.24 -3.36 -21.40
CA THR A 47 15.21 -4.36 -21.90
C THR A 47 16.57 -3.68 -22.16
N CYS A 48 17.67 -4.41 -21.96
CA CYS A 48 19.01 -3.94 -22.34
C CYS A 48 19.12 -3.79 -23.85
N GLU A 49 19.89 -2.82 -24.35
CA GLU A 49 20.08 -2.59 -25.80
C GLU A 49 20.69 -3.80 -26.52
N GLU A 50 21.51 -4.58 -25.81
CA GLU A 50 22.14 -5.80 -26.32
C GLU A 50 21.25 -7.05 -26.16
N CYS A 51 20.14 -6.90 -25.42
CA CYS A 51 19.15 -7.93 -25.15
C CYS A 51 17.87 -7.61 -25.93
N ASP A 52 17.91 -7.80 -27.24
CA ASP A 52 16.74 -7.69 -28.11
C ASP A 52 15.79 -8.88 -27.90
N GLY A 53 15.24 -8.99 -26.69
CA GLY A 53 14.22 -9.97 -26.32
C GLY A 53 14.68 -11.40 -26.03
N ARG A 54 15.98 -11.66 -25.81
CA ARG A 54 16.44 -12.90 -25.15
C ARG A 54 16.40 -12.80 -23.64
#